data_AF-A0A378Q0J7-F1
#
_entry.id   AF-A0A378Q0J7-F1
#
_cell.length_a   1.000
_cell.length_b   1.000
_cell.length_c   1.000
_cell.angle_alpha   90.00
_cell.angle_beta   90.00
_cell.angle_gamma   90.00
#
_symmetry.space_group_name_H-M   'P 1'
#
loop_
_entity.id
_entity.type
_entity.pdbx_description
1 polymer ?
#
loop_
_entity_poly.entity_id
_entity_poly.type
_entity_poly.pdbx_seq_one_letter_code
_entity_poly.pdbx_strand_id
1 'polypeptide(L)'
;MNRTKHADAYHRFRHYSRAVLSSPSVAEYHKERINTAKKLDESEPLQGALSDYFFDCWYDVPMIRPEFIQEFESRLSTQAWQIINDCMSRQYYLQKNNLLATRWSVITTPTLDVPSHKLRASSDDAAHLAQSLLESILTAHKAQNFDEVTRLEDEFFDHCLACHDLVAFMKAWFKLGKHDWDFDMRWVACRTELERLTQ
;
A
#
# COMPACT_ATOMS: atom_id res chain seq x y z
N MET A 1 -9.78 -5.71 -7.24
CA MET A 1 -9.50 -4.27 -7.45
C MET A 1 -10.75 -3.60 -8.02
N ASN A 2 -11.55 -2.90 -7.20
CA ASN A 2 -12.80 -2.28 -7.66
C ASN A 2 -12.54 -0.90 -8.30
N ARG A 3 -11.70 -0.88 -9.36
CA ARG A 3 -11.33 0.35 -10.11
C ARG A 3 -12.55 1.11 -10.63
N THR A 4 -13.68 0.43 -10.77
CA THR A 4 -14.95 0.98 -11.27
C THR A 4 -15.55 2.01 -10.32
N LYS A 5 -15.40 1.84 -9.00
CA LYS A 5 -15.96 2.77 -8.00
C LYS A 5 -15.20 4.11 -7.96
N HIS A 6 -13.90 4.09 -8.28
CA HIS A 6 -13.00 5.24 -8.21
C HIS A 6 -12.35 5.59 -9.56
N ALA A 7 -12.99 5.22 -10.68
CA ALA A 7 -12.38 5.32 -12.00
C ALA A 7 -11.93 6.76 -12.32
N ASP A 8 -12.78 7.75 -12.03
CA ASP A 8 -12.45 9.17 -12.23
C ASP A 8 -11.26 9.62 -11.37
N ALA A 9 -11.23 9.23 -10.09
CA ALA A 9 -10.11 9.54 -9.20
C ALA A 9 -8.80 8.94 -9.73
N TYR A 10 -8.81 7.71 -10.23
CA TYR A 10 -7.65 7.10 -10.85
C TYR A 10 -7.20 7.81 -12.14
N HIS A 11 -8.13 8.24 -12.98
CA HIS A 11 -7.81 9.01 -14.18
C HIS A 11 -7.18 10.36 -13.85
N ARG A 12 -7.77 11.09 -12.89
CA ARG A 12 -7.23 12.35 -12.39
C ARG A 12 -5.85 12.17 -11.73
N PHE A 13 -5.68 11.11 -10.94
CA PHE A 13 -4.40 10.84 -10.28
C PHE A 13 -3.28 10.62 -11.31
N ARG A 14 -3.56 9.85 -12.37
CA ARG A 14 -2.61 9.66 -13.48
C ARG A 14 -2.36 10.94 -14.27
N HIS A 15 -3.38 11.77 -14.46
CA HIS A 15 -3.22 13.07 -15.11
C HIS A 15 -2.23 13.94 -14.34
N TYR A 16 -2.45 14.15 -13.04
CA TYR A 16 -1.54 14.97 -12.22
C TYR A 16 -0.17 14.32 -12.01
N SER A 17 -0.08 13.00 -11.99
CA SER A 17 1.21 12.29 -11.99
C SER A 17 2.05 12.63 -13.22
N ARG A 18 1.45 12.72 -14.40
CA ARG A 18 2.14 13.15 -15.65
C ARG A 18 2.48 14.64 -15.65
N ALA A 19 1.60 15.46 -15.09
CA ALA A 19 1.84 16.90 -14.95
C ALA A 19 3.04 17.17 -14.04
N VAL A 20 3.11 16.49 -12.88
CA VAL A 20 4.26 16.53 -11.98
C VAL A 20 5.54 16.07 -12.69
N LEU A 21 5.50 14.97 -13.43
CA LEU A 21 6.68 14.49 -14.16
C LEU A 21 7.17 15.49 -15.22
N SER A 22 6.24 16.19 -15.88
CA SER A 22 6.55 17.17 -16.94
C SER A 22 6.96 18.53 -16.39
N SER A 23 6.52 18.89 -15.18
CA SER A 23 6.79 20.18 -14.54
C SER A 23 6.92 19.99 -13.02
N PRO A 24 8.03 19.41 -12.56
CA PRO A 24 8.21 19.01 -11.15
C PRO A 24 8.06 20.16 -10.16
N SER A 25 8.59 21.34 -10.50
CA SER A 25 8.60 22.52 -9.64
C SER A 25 7.24 23.21 -9.45
N VAL A 26 6.17 22.71 -10.08
CA VAL A 26 4.83 23.29 -9.98
C VAL A 26 4.09 22.65 -8.80
N ALA A 27 4.17 23.29 -7.63
CA ALA A 27 3.56 22.79 -6.39
C ALA A 27 2.06 22.50 -6.50
N GLU A 28 1.33 23.23 -7.35
CA GLU A 28 -0.10 23.01 -7.57
C GLU A 28 -0.40 21.61 -8.14
N TYR A 29 0.44 21.10 -9.04
CA TYR A 29 0.24 19.75 -9.60
C TYR A 29 0.42 18.67 -8.54
N HIS A 30 1.35 18.86 -7.61
CA HIS A 30 1.52 17.95 -6.49
C HIS A 30 0.36 18.03 -5.51
N LYS A 31 -0.11 19.23 -5.17
CA LYS A 31 -1.28 19.43 -4.29
C LYS A 31 -2.52 18.76 -4.87
N GLU A 32 -2.79 18.93 -6.15
CA GLU A 32 -3.91 18.26 -6.83
C GLU A 32 -3.75 16.73 -6.91
N ARG A 33 -2.51 16.26 -7.06
CA ARG A 33 -2.20 14.83 -7.02
C ARG A 33 -2.48 14.23 -5.64
N ILE A 34 -2.03 14.89 -4.56
CA ILE A 34 -2.33 14.51 -3.17
C ILE A 34 -3.85 14.55 -2.96
N ASN A 35 -4.51 15.63 -3.36
CA ASN A 35 -5.97 15.80 -3.25
C ASN A 35 -6.75 14.68 -3.94
N THR A 36 -6.23 14.19 -5.06
CA THR A 36 -6.85 13.07 -5.76
C THR A 36 -6.55 11.74 -5.07
N ALA A 37 -5.33 11.52 -4.57
CA ALA A 37 -4.98 10.32 -3.80
C ALA A 37 -5.82 10.15 -2.54
N LYS A 38 -6.24 11.25 -1.91
CA LYS A 38 -7.16 11.25 -0.77
C LYS A 38 -8.48 10.53 -1.04
N LYS A 39 -8.93 10.55 -2.30
CA LYS A 39 -10.20 9.94 -2.73
C LYS A 39 -10.07 8.45 -3.04
N LEU A 40 -8.85 7.95 -3.16
CA LEU A 40 -8.55 6.54 -3.34
C LEU A 40 -8.59 5.85 -1.98
N ASP A 41 -9.02 4.59 -1.95
CA ASP A 41 -9.05 3.81 -0.70
C ASP A 41 -7.62 3.38 -0.31
N GLU A 42 -6.73 3.23 -1.29
CA GLU A 42 -5.36 2.73 -1.20
C GLU A 42 -4.39 3.77 -0.62
N SER A 43 -3.55 3.35 0.34
CA SER A 43 -2.60 4.24 1.03
C SER A 43 -1.34 4.56 0.23
N GLU A 44 -0.84 3.66 -0.60
CA GLU A 44 0.41 3.84 -1.35
C GLU A 44 0.40 4.96 -2.38
N PRO A 45 -0.70 5.22 -3.13
CA PRO A 45 -0.80 6.39 -3.99
C PRO A 45 -0.61 7.70 -3.23
N LEU A 46 -1.19 7.81 -2.03
CA LEU A 46 -1.04 8.97 -1.16
C LEU A 46 0.41 9.09 -0.66
N GLN A 47 0.98 7.99 -0.17
CA GLN A 47 2.36 7.95 0.29
C GLN A 47 3.36 8.36 -0.81
N GLY A 48 3.20 7.83 -2.02
CA GLY A 48 4.05 8.18 -3.16
C GLY A 48 3.88 9.64 -3.58
N ALA A 49 2.65 10.18 -3.54
CA ALA A 49 2.39 11.59 -3.81
C ALA A 49 3.03 12.52 -2.77
N LEU A 50 3.02 12.14 -1.50
CA LEU A 50 3.70 12.88 -0.44
C LEU A 50 5.22 12.79 -0.62
N SER A 51 5.78 11.63 -0.98
CA SER A 51 7.22 11.51 -1.24
C SER A 51 7.71 12.47 -2.33
N ASP A 52 7.00 12.52 -3.46
CA ASP A 52 7.36 13.43 -4.56
C ASP A 52 7.22 14.91 -4.17
N TYR A 53 6.16 15.26 -3.43
CA TYR A 53 5.94 16.64 -2.97
C TYR A 53 6.99 17.11 -1.98
N PHE A 54 7.28 16.30 -0.95
CA PHE A 54 8.25 16.68 0.08
C PHE A 54 9.69 16.69 -0.46
N PHE A 55 9.97 15.95 -1.53
CA PHE A 55 11.25 16.02 -2.24
C PHE A 55 11.36 17.29 -3.10
N ASP A 56 10.39 17.53 -3.99
CA ASP A 56 10.54 18.53 -5.05
C ASP A 56 9.98 19.92 -4.69
N CYS A 57 9.00 19.96 -3.77
CA CYS A 57 8.39 21.18 -3.24
C CYS A 57 8.78 21.42 -1.77
N TRP A 58 9.99 21.01 -1.37
CA TRP A 58 10.50 21.16 0.01
C TRP A 58 10.41 22.60 0.55
N TYR A 59 10.49 23.61 -0.33
CA TYR A 59 10.39 25.03 0.02
C TYR A 59 8.97 25.45 0.42
N ASP A 60 7.94 24.75 -0.07
CA ASP A 60 6.53 24.98 0.28
C ASP A 60 6.15 24.24 1.58
N VAL A 61 6.92 23.22 1.99
CA VAL A 61 6.63 22.38 3.17
C VAL A 61 6.40 23.19 4.44
N PRO A 62 7.22 24.21 4.77
CA PRO A 62 7.01 25.00 5.98
C PRO A 62 5.73 25.86 5.97
N MET A 63 5.10 26.02 4.82
CA MET A 63 3.84 26.76 4.65
C MET A 63 2.62 25.83 4.67
N ILE A 64 2.83 24.51 4.75
CA ILE A 64 1.73 23.58 4.91
C ILE A 64 1.14 23.74 6.30
N ARG A 65 -0.19 23.87 6.34
CA ARG A 65 -0.97 23.82 7.56
C ARG A 65 -0.86 22.42 8.19
N PRO A 66 -0.42 22.28 9.45
CA PRO A 66 -0.28 20.97 10.10
C PRO A 66 -1.55 20.10 9.98
N GLU A 67 -2.73 20.72 9.99
CA GLU A 67 -4.03 20.04 9.87
C GLU A 67 -4.19 19.33 8.51
N PHE A 68 -3.59 19.85 7.44
CA PHE A 68 -3.63 19.23 6.12
C PHE A 68 -2.86 17.89 6.10
N ILE A 69 -1.77 17.79 6.87
CA ILE A 69 -0.92 16.59 6.89
C ILE A 69 -1.42 15.60 7.94
N GLN A 70 -1.95 16.06 9.09
CA GLN A 70 -2.54 15.19 10.13
C GLN A 70 -3.66 14.30 9.61
N GLU A 71 -4.41 14.76 8.61
CA GLU A 71 -5.40 13.95 7.90
C GLU A 71 -4.83 12.63 7.34
N PHE A 72 -3.54 12.58 7.01
CA PHE A 72 -2.91 11.42 6.38
C PHE A 72 -2.35 10.41 7.37
N GLU A 73 -2.25 10.75 8.67
CA GLU A 73 -1.64 9.89 9.69
C GLU A 73 -2.24 8.49 9.71
N SER A 74 -3.57 8.39 9.75
CA SER A 74 -4.29 7.11 9.79
C SER A 74 -4.10 6.22 8.55
N ARG A 75 -3.66 6.81 7.44
CA ARG A 75 -3.45 6.11 6.17
C ARG A 75 -2.02 5.66 5.98
N LEU A 76 -1.09 6.18 6.76
CA LEU A 76 0.34 5.92 6.59
C LEU A 76 0.83 4.92 7.64
N SER A 77 1.90 4.20 7.32
CA SER A 77 2.60 3.43 8.34
C SER A 77 3.28 4.37 9.35
N THR A 78 3.53 3.89 10.57
CA THR A 78 4.22 4.67 11.60
C THR A 78 5.56 5.22 11.10
N GLN A 79 6.32 4.43 10.33
CA GLN A 79 7.59 4.85 9.75
C GLN A 79 7.41 5.95 8.69
N ALA A 80 6.43 5.80 7.79
CA ALA A 80 6.14 6.81 6.78
C ALA A 80 5.70 8.14 7.41
N TRP A 81 4.88 8.07 8.46
CA TRP A 81 4.44 9.24 9.22
C TRP A 81 5.60 9.96 9.93
N GLN A 82 6.50 9.20 10.56
CA GLN A 82 7.69 9.76 11.20
C GLN A 82 8.55 10.55 10.20
N ILE A 83 8.82 9.99 9.01
CA ILE A 83 9.60 10.68 7.96
C ILE A 83 8.96 12.02 7.57
N ILE A 84 7.62 12.04 7.40
CA ILE A 84 6.89 13.26 7.06
C ILE A 84 7.00 14.29 8.19
N ASN A 85 6.84 13.85 9.43
CA ASN A 85 6.95 14.72 10.61
C ASN A 85 8.36 15.33 10.75
N ASP A 86 9.40 14.56 10.47
CA ASP A 86 10.79 15.02 10.48
C ASP A 86 11.04 16.07 9.37
N CYS A 87 10.41 15.90 8.20
CA CYS A 87 10.46 16.89 7.13
C CYS A 87 9.73 18.18 7.50
N MET A 88 8.53 18.09 8.11
CA MET A 88 7.77 19.26 8.55
C MET A 88 8.50 20.05 9.64
N SER A 89 9.15 19.35 10.56
CA SER A 89 9.94 19.95 11.65
C SER A 89 11.32 20.46 11.19
N ARG A 90 11.63 20.39 9.88
CA ARG A 90 12.90 20.81 9.27
C ARG A 90 14.13 20.09 9.82
N GLN A 91 13.95 18.92 10.42
CA GLN A 91 15.05 18.09 10.87
C GLN A 91 15.74 17.39 9.69
N TYR A 92 15.01 17.21 8.59
CA TYR A 92 15.44 16.43 7.45
C TYR A 92 14.83 16.95 6.14
N TYR A 93 15.59 16.85 5.04
CA TYR A 93 15.08 17.00 3.68
C TYR A 93 15.15 15.66 2.95
N LEU A 94 14.03 15.27 2.36
CA LEU A 94 13.92 14.02 1.61
C LEU A 94 14.93 13.97 0.46
N GLN A 95 15.60 12.82 0.34
CA GLN A 95 16.49 12.53 -0.78
C GLN A 95 15.71 11.90 -1.93
N LYS A 96 16.28 11.92 -3.14
CA LYS A 96 15.65 11.34 -4.34
C LYS A 96 15.32 9.86 -4.16
N ASN A 97 16.24 9.13 -3.51
CA ASN A 97 16.03 7.76 -3.09
C ASN A 97 15.64 7.79 -1.61
N ASN A 98 14.44 7.32 -1.27
CA ASN A 98 13.96 7.40 0.12
C ASN A 98 12.95 6.29 0.47
N LEU A 99 12.73 6.10 1.77
CA LEU A 99 11.83 5.07 2.31
C LEU A 99 10.34 5.43 2.20
N LEU A 100 10.02 6.69 1.92
CA LEU A 100 8.64 7.14 1.71
C LEU A 100 8.17 6.83 0.28
N ALA A 101 9.08 6.72 -0.68
CA ALA A 101 8.76 6.46 -2.07
C ALA A 101 8.12 5.07 -2.24
N THR A 102 7.11 5.00 -3.11
CA THR A 102 6.41 3.76 -3.46
C THR A 102 6.44 3.56 -4.97
N ARG A 103 5.89 2.45 -5.47
CA ARG A 103 5.70 2.25 -6.92
C ARG A 103 4.83 3.32 -7.58
N TRP A 104 4.11 4.10 -6.79
CA TRP A 104 3.29 5.21 -7.25
C TRP A 104 4.06 6.52 -7.31
N SER A 105 5.26 6.63 -6.75
CA SER A 105 6.13 7.80 -6.92
C SER A 105 6.51 8.00 -8.40
N VAL A 106 6.59 9.26 -8.84
CA VAL A 106 6.98 9.63 -10.21
C VAL A 106 8.30 10.39 -10.29
N ILE A 107 8.78 10.98 -9.21
CA ILE A 107 10.07 11.69 -9.15
C ILE A 107 11.06 10.91 -8.28
N THR A 108 10.59 10.49 -7.11
CA THR A 108 11.37 9.76 -6.11
C THR A 108 11.38 8.27 -6.38
N THR A 109 12.40 7.57 -5.88
CA THR A 109 12.55 6.12 -6.05
C THR A 109 12.73 5.44 -4.68
N PRO A 110 12.12 4.27 -4.45
CA PRO A 110 12.39 3.51 -3.22
C PRO A 110 13.89 3.22 -3.05
N THR A 111 14.39 3.22 -1.82
CA THR A 111 15.79 2.84 -1.55
C THR A 111 16.03 1.36 -1.88
N LEU A 112 17.27 0.99 -2.19
CA LEU A 112 17.68 -0.40 -2.39
C LEU A 112 17.70 -1.22 -1.08
N ASP A 113 17.61 -0.57 0.08
CA ASP A 113 17.43 -1.23 1.38
C ASP A 113 15.99 -1.75 1.57
N VAL A 114 15.08 -1.42 0.65
CA VAL A 114 13.76 -2.01 0.59
C VAL A 114 13.88 -3.40 -0.03
N PRO A 115 13.50 -4.48 0.68
CA PRO A 115 13.52 -5.83 0.12
C PRO A 115 12.77 -5.88 -1.22
N SER A 116 13.37 -6.53 -2.21
CA SER A 116 12.84 -6.59 -3.59
C SER A 116 11.42 -7.16 -3.70
N HIS A 117 10.97 -7.94 -2.71
CA HIS A 117 9.58 -8.39 -2.62
C HIS A 117 8.58 -7.26 -2.34
N LYS A 118 8.93 -6.23 -1.55
CA LYS A 118 8.08 -5.04 -1.32
C LYS A 118 7.91 -4.16 -2.57
N LEU A 119 8.76 -4.35 -3.58
CA LEU A 119 8.58 -3.73 -4.90
C LEU A 119 7.58 -4.50 -5.77
N ARG A 120 7.29 -5.77 -5.44
CA ARG A 120 6.38 -6.66 -6.18
C ARG A 120 5.01 -6.79 -5.52
N ALA A 121 4.97 -6.81 -4.19
CA ALA A 121 3.78 -6.92 -3.37
C ALA A 121 3.61 -5.67 -2.50
N SER A 122 2.46 -5.02 -2.67
CA SER A 122 2.08 -3.75 -2.05
C SER A 122 1.20 -4.01 -0.84
N SER A 123 1.24 -3.16 0.20
CA SER A 123 0.37 -3.36 1.39
C SER A 123 -1.11 -3.24 1.04
N ASP A 124 -1.45 -2.39 0.06
CA ASP A 124 -2.80 -2.25 -0.47
C ASP A 124 -3.19 -3.49 -1.29
N ASP A 125 -2.30 -3.98 -2.14
CA ASP A 125 -2.51 -5.22 -2.90
C ASP A 125 -2.74 -6.41 -1.95
N ALA A 126 -1.94 -6.52 -0.90
CA ALA A 126 -2.07 -7.51 0.16
C ALA A 126 -3.43 -7.41 0.89
N ALA A 127 -3.87 -6.19 1.21
CA ALA A 127 -5.15 -5.97 1.87
C ALA A 127 -6.35 -6.35 0.97
N HIS A 128 -6.25 -6.04 -0.32
CA HIS A 128 -7.23 -6.41 -1.33
C HIS A 128 -7.27 -7.91 -1.58
N LEU A 129 -6.11 -8.55 -1.73
CA LEU A 129 -6.01 -9.99 -1.92
C LEU A 129 -6.65 -10.73 -0.74
N ALA A 130 -6.27 -10.37 0.49
CA ALA A 130 -6.86 -10.93 1.70
C ALA A 130 -8.38 -10.72 1.79
N GLN A 131 -8.88 -9.56 1.34
CA GLN A 131 -10.33 -9.31 1.29
C GLN A 131 -11.04 -10.18 0.25
N SER A 132 -10.49 -10.25 -0.96
CA SER A 132 -11.05 -11.04 -2.07
C SER A 132 -11.07 -12.52 -1.74
N LEU A 133 -10.00 -13.02 -1.11
CA LEU A 133 -9.92 -14.39 -0.62
C LEU A 133 -11.01 -14.66 0.42
N LEU A 134 -11.11 -13.82 1.46
CA LEU A 134 -12.13 -13.96 2.51
C LEU A 134 -13.54 -14.08 1.91
N GLU A 135 -13.90 -13.15 1.01
CA GLU A 135 -15.21 -13.12 0.38
C GLU A 135 -15.49 -14.42 -0.42
N SER A 136 -14.49 -14.90 -1.15
CA SER A 136 -14.60 -16.10 -1.98
C SER A 136 -14.70 -17.38 -1.13
N ILE A 137 -13.83 -17.51 -0.13
CA ILE A 137 -13.81 -18.64 0.82
C ILE A 137 -15.12 -18.71 1.59
N LEU A 138 -15.58 -17.59 2.18
CA LEU A 138 -16.83 -17.58 2.95
C LEU A 138 -18.05 -17.91 2.07
N THR A 139 -18.03 -17.52 0.79
CA THR A 139 -19.09 -17.85 -0.17
C THR A 139 -19.08 -19.35 -0.50
N ALA A 140 -17.92 -19.91 -0.84
CA ALA A 140 -17.77 -21.34 -1.14
C ALA A 140 -18.11 -22.22 0.08
N HIS A 141 -17.67 -21.81 1.28
CA HIS A 141 -17.96 -22.50 2.52
C HIS A 141 -19.46 -22.51 2.85
N LYS A 142 -20.17 -21.38 2.67
CA LYS A 142 -21.63 -21.33 2.82
C LYS A 142 -22.36 -22.23 1.83
N ALA A 143 -21.82 -22.38 0.62
CA ALA A 143 -22.33 -23.29 -0.40
C ALA A 143 -21.93 -24.77 -0.16
N GLN A 144 -21.21 -25.07 0.94
CA GLN A 144 -20.66 -26.39 1.26
C GLN A 144 -19.77 -26.97 0.15
N ASN A 145 -19.14 -26.10 -0.64
CA ASN A 145 -18.23 -26.48 -1.70
C ASN A 145 -16.78 -26.50 -1.16
N PHE A 146 -16.44 -27.58 -0.47
CA PHE A 146 -15.13 -27.73 0.20
C PHE A 146 -13.96 -27.87 -0.78
N ASP A 147 -14.19 -28.42 -1.96
CA ASP A 147 -13.18 -28.52 -3.02
C ASP A 147 -12.77 -27.12 -3.51
N GLU A 148 -13.75 -26.22 -3.66
CA GLU A 148 -13.50 -24.83 -4.05
C GLU A 148 -12.81 -24.04 -2.95
N VAL A 149 -13.16 -24.25 -1.67
CA VAL A 149 -12.42 -23.68 -0.54
C VAL A 149 -10.95 -24.09 -0.59
N THR A 150 -10.70 -25.39 -0.76
CA THR A 150 -9.35 -25.96 -0.84
C THR A 150 -8.55 -25.34 -1.98
N ARG A 151 -9.15 -25.25 -3.18
CA ARG A 151 -8.52 -24.61 -4.35
C ARG A 151 -8.18 -23.14 -4.10
N LEU A 152 -9.08 -22.37 -3.50
CA LEU A 152 -8.87 -20.96 -3.19
C LEU A 152 -7.75 -20.74 -2.17
N GLU A 153 -7.65 -21.60 -1.16
CA GLU A 153 -6.56 -21.58 -0.18
C GLU A 153 -5.21 -21.91 -0.81
N ASP A 154 -5.14 -22.96 -1.64
CA ASP A 154 -3.91 -23.36 -2.30
C ASP A 154 -3.40 -22.26 -3.27
N GLU A 155 -4.29 -21.66 -4.07
CA GLU A 155 -3.95 -20.51 -4.93
C GLU A 155 -3.43 -19.31 -4.13
N PHE A 156 -3.99 -19.08 -2.95
CA PHE A 156 -3.54 -18.03 -2.06
C PHE A 156 -2.17 -18.31 -1.45
N PHE A 157 -1.92 -19.54 -1.02
CA PHE A 157 -0.61 -19.95 -0.50
C PHE A 157 0.47 -19.83 -1.56
N ASP A 158 0.21 -20.30 -2.78
CA ASP A 158 1.13 -20.19 -3.91
C ASP A 158 1.49 -18.74 -4.18
N HIS A 159 0.51 -17.82 -4.14
CA HIS A 159 0.76 -16.40 -4.28
C HIS A 159 1.65 -15.86 -3.15
N CYS A 160 1.28 -16.11 -1.90
CA CYS A 160 2.03 -15.61 -0.74
C CYS A 160 3.47 -16.10 -0.75
N LEU A 161 3.71 -17.37 -1.05
CA LEU A 161 5.05 -17.95 -1.11
C LEU A 161 5.85 -17.40 -2.30
N ALA A 162 5.25 -17.30 -3.49
CA ALA A 162 5.95 -16.76 -4.67
C ALA A 162 6.33 -15.28 -4.51
N CYS A 163 5.50 -14.50 -3.82
CA CYS A 163 5.72 -13.07 -3.59
C CYS A 163 6.38 -12.75 -2.24
N HIS A 164 6.64 -13.75 -1.39
CA HIS A 164 7.09 -13.57 0.00
C HIS A 164 6.15 -12.61 0.78
N ASP A 165 4.85 -12.66 0.49
CA ASP A 165 3.87 -11.70 1.00
C ASP A 165 3.27 -12.15 2.34
N LEU A 166 4.09 -12.03 3.39
CA LEU A 166 3.67 -12.28 4.77
C LEU A 166 2.55 -11.32 5.21
N VAL A 167 2.48 -10.11 4.64
CA VAL A 167 1.46 -9.12 5.00
C VAL A 167 0.09 -9.56 4.51
N ALA A 168 -0.04 -10.02 3.27
CA ALA A 168 -1.28 -10.57 2.73
C ALA A 168 -1.74 -11.78 3.55
N PHE A 169 -0.81 -12.69 3.83
CA PHE A 169 -1.07 -13.88 4.63
C PHE A 169 -1.63 -13.53 6.02
N MET A 170 -0.94 -12.67 6.77
CA MET A 170 -1.39 -12.28 8.11
C MET A 170 -2.72 -11.53 8.08
N LYS A 171 -2.96 -10.68 7.08
CA LYS A 171 -4.26 -10.01 6.92
C LYS A 171 -5.39 -11.01 6.66
N ALA A 172 -5.16 -12.02 5.82
CA ALA A 172 -6.14 -13.08 5.56
C ALA A 172 -6.39 -13.91 6.82
N TRP A 173 -5.33 -14.32 7.51
CA TRP A 173 -5.40 -15.04 8.79
C TRP A 173 -6.27 -14.31 9.81
N PHE A 174 -5.98 -13.03 10.09
CA PHE A 174 -6.76 -12.26 11.06
C PHE A 174 -8.21 -12.05 10.62
N LYS A 175 -8.47 -11.89 9.33
CA LYS A 175 -9.83 -11.71 8.82
C LYS A 175 -10.64 -13.01 8.94
N LEU A 176 -10.10 -14.13 8.47
CA LEU A 176 -10.73 -15.45 8.58
C LEU A 176 -10.93 -15.85 10.04
N GLY A 177 -9.98 -15.55 10.93
CA GLY A 177 -10.12 -15.80 12.36
C GLY A 177 -11.29 -15.06 13.02
N LYS A 178 -11.72 -13.89 12.50
CA LYS A 178 -12.94 -13.20 12.97
C LYS A 178 -14.24 -13.90 12.54
N HIS A 179 -14.14 -14.87 11.65
CA HIS A 179 -15.25 -15.69 11.16
C HIS A 179 -15.14 -17.14 11.65
N ASP A 180 -14.40 -17.38 12.75
CA ASP A 180 -14.21 -18.69 13.37
C ASP A 180 -13.70 -19.75 12.38
N TRP A 181 -12.84 -19.34 11.44
CA TRP A 181 -12.25 -20.23 10.45
C TRP A 181 -11.33 -21.28 11.10
N ASP A 182 -11.42 -22.52 10.64
CA ASP A 182 -10.56 -23.61 11.10
C ASP A 182 -9.26 -23.63 10.29
N PHE A 183 -8.16 -23.25 10.94
CA PHE A 183 -6.84 -23.20 10.30
C PHE A 183 -6.15 -24.56 10.38
N ASP A 184 -6.20 -25.29 9.28
CA ASP A 184 -5.56 -26.59 9.15
C ASP A 184 -4.01 -26.51 9.09
N MET A 185 -3.37 -27.68 8.94
CA MET A 185 -1.90 -27.77 8.86
C MET A 185 -1.28 -27.06 7.65
N ARG A 186 -2.04 -26.83 6.56
CA ARG A 186 -1.53 -26.13 5.36
C ARG A 186 -1.33 -24.65 5.66
N TRP A 187 -2.27 -24.03 6.37
CA TRP A 187 -2.14 -22.67 6.89
C TRP A 187 -0.91 -22.52 7.78
N VAL A 188 -0.70 -23.45 8.73
CA VAL A 188 0.47 -23.42 9.62
C VAL A 188 1.77 -23.57 8.83
N ALA A 189 1.83 -24.52 7.89
CA ALA A 189 3.01 -24.74 7.06
C ALA A 189 3.38 -23.52 6.21
N CYS A 190 2.39 -22.90 5.57
CA CYS A 190 2.59 -21.68 4.77
C CYS A 190 3.13 -20.53 5.64
N ARG A 191 2.56 -20.33 6.83
CA ARG A 191 3.03 -19.32 7.78
C ARG A 191 4.50 -19.52 8.18
N THR A 192 4.86 -20.74 8.57
CA THR A 192 6.23 -21.07 9.00
C THR A 192 7.24 -20.81 7.89
N GLU A 193 6.90 -21.17 6.65
CA GLU A 193 7.77 -20.93 5.51
C GLU A 193 7.90 -19.43 5.20
N LEU A 194 6.81 -18.67 5.26
CA LEU A 194 6.86 -17.21 5.09
C LEU A 194 7.73 -16.53 6.16
N GLU A 195 7.57 -16.92 7.43
CA GLU A 195 8.39 -16.40 8.53
C GLU A 195 9.88 -16.69 8.30
N ARG A 196 10.22 -17.89 7.80
CA ARG A 196 11.59 -18.29 7.43
C ARG A 196 12.17 -17.44 6.29
N LEU A 197 11.35 -17.10 5.29
CA LEU A 197 11.77 -16.31 4.13
C LEU A 197 11.96 -14.81 4.43
N THR A 198 11.41 -14.33 5.56
CA THR A 198 11.50 -12.93 6.01
C THR A 198 12.57 -12.66 7.08
N GLN A 199 13.26 -13.70 7.57
CA GLN A 199 14.44 -13.59 8.45
C GLN A 199 15.71 -13.32 7.64
#